data_AF-A0A959JLL1-F1
#
_entry.id   AF-A0A959JLL1-F1
#
_cell.length_a   1.000
_cell.length_b   1.000
_cell.length_c   1.000
_cell.angle_alpha   90.00
_cell.angle_beta   90.00
_cell.angle_gamma   90.00
#
_symmetry.space_group_name_H-M   'P 1'
#
loop_
_entity.id
_entity.type
_entity.pdbx_description
1 polymer ?
#
loop_
_entity_poly.entity_id
_entity_poly.type
_entity_poly.pdbx_seq_one_letter_code
_entity_poly.pdbx_strand_id
1 'polypeptide(L)'
;MKTILTGIILIVSFCTIIGQSLGIGTLSPDPSSVLDLTSDDKGIYIPRLTLAQRDAITDPNDGLLIFQKGVNKGLYYFDGSYDTWKKVGDGPFSWTDGTGTVYTNNKVGIGTSSPNSKSILDLNSNDKGI
;
A
#
# COMPACT_ATOMS: atom_id res chain seq x y z
N MET A 1 -33.65 -30.03 -37.58
CA MET A 1 -32.97 -30.33 -36.29
C MET A 1 -31.46 -30.09 -36.36
N LYS A 2 -30.74 -30.62 -37.37
CA LYS A 2 -29.28 -30.45 -37.48
C LYS A 2 -28.82 -28.98 -37.58
N THR A 3 -29.54 -28.12 -38.31
CA THR A 3 -29.23 -26.68 -38.48
C THR A 3 -29.47 -25.83 -37.24
N ILE A 4 -30.42 -26.22 -36.38
CA ILE A 4 -30.69 -25.54 -35.10
C ILE A 4 -29.54 -25.83 -34.12
N LEU A 5 -29.02 -27.06 -34.15
CA LEU A 5 -27.92 -27.49 -33.29
C LEU A 5 -26.60 -26.78 -33.66
N THR A 6 -26.30 -26.60 -34.95
CA THR A 6 -25.12 -25.83 -35.40
C THR A 6 -25.20 -24.35 -35.05
N GLY A 7 -26.40 -23.75 -35.08
CA GLY A 7 -26.61 -22.35 -34.68
C GLY A 7 -26.36 -22.11 -33.18
N ILE A 8 -26.80 -23.03 -32.31
CA ILE A 8 -26.57 -22.94 -30.86
C ILE A 8 -25.09 -23.05 -30.51
N ILE A 9 -24.35 -23.95 -31.17
CA ILE A 9 -22.90 -24.11 -30.97
C ILE A 9 -22.12 -22.84 -31.39
N LEU A 10 -22.55 -22.16 -32.46
CA LEU A 10 -21.92 -20.93 -32.93
C LEU A 10 -22.17 -19.74 -31.99
N ILE A 11 -23.35 -19.67 -31.35
CA ILE A 11 -23.69 -18.65 -30.35
C ILE A 11 -22.89 -18.81 -29.05
N VAL A 12 -22.67 -20.05 -28.60
CA VAL A 12 -21.87 -20.34 -27.40
C VAL A 12 -20.38 -20.05 -27.63
N SER A 13 -19.89 -20.19 -28.87
CA SER A 13 -18.48 -19.92 -29.23
C SER A 13 -18.08 -18.44 -29.25
N PHE A 14 -19.05 -17.51 -29.18
CA PHE A 14 -18.80 -16.06 -29.11
C PHE A 14 -18.80 -15.49 -27.68
N CYS A 15 -18.93 -16.35 -26.66
CA CYS A 15 -18.78 -15.92 -25.28
C CYS A 15 -17.29 -15.77 -24.96
N THR A 16 -16.74 -14.58 -25.19
CA THR A 16 -15.45 -14.19 -24.61
C THR A 16 -15.61 -14.15 -23.10
N ILE A 17 -15.08 -15.14 -22.40
CA ILE A 17 -14.93 -15.11 -20.94
C ILE A 17 -13.84 -14.08 -20.66
N ILE A 18 -14.21 -12.80 -20.55
CA ILE A 18 -13.34 -11.77 -19.98
C ILE A 18 -13.03 -12.26 -18.56
N GLY A 19 -11.75 -12.30 -18.18
CA GLY A 19 -11.33 -12.70 -16.84
C GLY A 19 -12.16 -11.97 -15.79
N GLN A 20 -12.92 -12.72 -15.00
CA GLN A 20 -13.81 -12.14 -14.01
C GLN A 20 -12.93 -11.64 -12.86
N SER A 21 -13.17 -10.41 -12.39
CA SER A 21 -12.64 -9.96 -11.11
C SER A 21 -13.01 -10.99 -10.05
N LEU A 22 -12.04 -11.35 -9.22
CA LEU A 22 -12.20 -12.41 -8.24
C LEU A 22 -12.89 -11.84 -7.01
N GLY A 23 -14.19 -12.11 -6.86
CA GLY A 23 -14.94 -11.80 -5.65
C GLY A 23 -14.87 -12.94 -4.65
N ILE A 24 -14.50 -12.64 -3.40
CA ILE A 24 -14.67 -13.57 -2.27
C ILE A 24 -15.56 -12.88 -1.24
N GLY A 25 -16.72 -13.49 -0.97
CA GLY A 25 -17.74 -12.92 -0.08
C GLY A 25 -18.60 -11.82 -0.70
N THR A 26 -18.41 -11.53 -1.99
CA THR A 26 -19.29 -10.66 -2.79
C THR A 26 -19.63 -11.32 -4.13
N LEU A 27 -20.86 -11.11 -4.60
CA LEU A 27 -21.31 -11.51 -5.94
C LEU A 27 -21.17 -10.38 -6.97
N SER A 28 -20.83 -9.17 -6.51
CA SER A 28 -20.63 -7.99 -7.34
C SER A 28 -19.32 -7.33 -6.92
N PRO A 29 -18.17 -7.88 -7.35
CA PRO A 29 -16.86 -7.27 -7.08
C PRO A 29 -16.82 -5.84 -7.61
N ASP A 30 -16.09 -4.97 -6.92
CA ASP A 30 -15.84 -3.61 -7.41
C ASP A 30 -15.19 -3.66 -8.82
N PRO A 31 -15.76 -2.97 -9.84
CA PRO A 31 -15.23 -2.97 -11.20
C PRO A 31 -13.79 -2.46 -11.34
N SER A 32 -13.30 -1.70 -10.36
CA SER A 32 -11.92 -1.20 -10.31
C SER A 32 -10.93 -2.19 -9.69
N SER A 33 -11.40 -3.36 -9.24
CA SER A 33 -10.59 -4.36 -8.56
C SER A 33 -10.43 -5.64 -9.37
N VAL A 34 -9.24 -6.23 -9.33
CA VAL A 34 -8.99 -7.60 -9.84
C VAL A 34 -9.33 -8.64 -8.77
N LEU A 35 -9.24 -8.28 -7.49
CA LEU A 35 -9.61 -9.11 -6.33
C LEU A 35 -10.39 -8.23 -5.34
N ASP A 36 -11.62 -8.62 -5.03
CA ASP A 36 -12.49 -7.99 -4.03
C ASP A 36 -12.82 -8.99 -2.92
N LEU A 37 -12.59 -8.58 -1.67
CA LEU A 37 -12.80 -9.39 -0.48
C LEU A 37 -13.78 -8.68 0.44
N THR A 38 -14.97 -9.25 0.63
CA THR A 38 -15.98 -8.73 1.56
C THR A 38 -16.25 -9.77 2.65
N SER A 39 -16.18 -9.35 3.92
CA SER A 39 -16.55 -10.18 5.07
C SER A 39 -16.79 -9.29 6.29
N ASP A 40 -17.78 -9.65 7.11
CA ASP A 40 -18.10 -8.94 8.35
C ASP A 40 -17.24 -9.40 9.54
N ASP A 41 -16.64 -10.58 9.45
CA ASP A 41 -15.98 -11.28 10.56
C ASP A 41 -14.57 -11.82 10.24
N LYS A 42 -14.12 -11.75 8.97
CA LYS A 42 -12.81 -12.25 8.52
C LYS A 42 -12.02 -11.15 7.83
N GLY A 43 -10.70 -11.31 7.84
CA GLY A 43 -9.77 -10.43 7.13
C GLY A 43 -8.82 -11.21 6.23
N ILE A 44 -7.97 -10.48 5.51
CA ILE A 44 -6.91 -11.08 4.70
C ILE A 44 -5.70 -11.43 5.56
N TYR A 45 -5.24 -12.68 5.45
CA TYR A 45 -4.02 -13.14 6.12
C TYR A 45 -2.87 -13.20 5.11
N ILE A 46 -2.11 -12.11 5.02
CA ILE A 46 -0.99 -11.95 4.08
C ILE A 46 0.27 -12.76 4.50
N PRO A 47 1.26 -12.96 3.60
CA PRO A 47 2.50 -13.67 3.93
C PRO A 47 3.20 -13.10 5.17
N ARG A 48 3.55 -13.99 6.11
CA ARG A 48 4.19 -13.60 7.38
C ARG A 48 5.63 -14.11 7.45
N LEU A 49 6.59 -13.20 7.41
CA LEU A 49 8.02 -13.52 7.32
C LEU A 49 8.77 -13.05 8.55
N THR A 50 9.87 -13.71 8.92
CA THR A 50 10.89 -13.10 9.80
C THR A 50 11.71 -12.08 8.99
N LEU A 51 12.51 -11.26 9.68
CA LEU A 51 13.45 -10.35 9.02
C LEU A 51 14.34 -11.07 8.00
N ALA A 52 14.98 -12.18 8.42
CA ALA A 52 15.83 -12.96 7.54
C ALA A 52 15.09 -13.56 6.33
N GLN A 53 13.83 -13.97 6.50
CA GLN A 53 13.02 -14.50 5.40
C GLN A 53 12.60 -13.42 4.42
N ARG A 54 12.30 -12.21 4.90
CA ARG A 54 12.01 -11.05 4.05
C ARG A 54 13.25 -10.66 3.25
N ASP A 55 14.39 -10.55 3.92
CA ASP A 55 15.65 -10.11 3.30
C ASP A 55 16.19 -11.16 2.31
N ALA A 56 15.71 -12.41 2.39
CA ALA A 56 15.99 -13.47 1.42
C ALA A 56 15.12 -13.41 0.15
N ILE A 57 14.13 -12.51 0.06
CA ILE A 57 13.36 -12.32 -1.18
C ILE A 57 14.26 -11.61 -2.20
N THR A 58 14.57 -12.30 -3.28
CA THR A 58 15.30 -11.74 -4.43
C THR A 58 14.33 -11.05 -5.38
N ASP A 59 14.71 -9.88 -5.88
CA ASP A 59 13.95 -9.08 -6.86
C ASP A 59 12.46 -8.87 -6.47
N PRO A 60 12.15 -8.34 -5.27
CA PRO A 60 10.78 -8.06 -4.88
C PRO A 60 10.15 -7.00 -5.81
N ASN A 61 8.91 -7.24 -6.22
CA ASN A 61 8.15 -6.27 -7.01
C ASN A 61 7.81 -5.03 -6.17
N ASP A 62 7.79 -3.86 -6.81
CA ASP A 62 7.28 -2.64 -6.20
C ASP A 62 5.84 -2.84 -5.69
N GLY A 63 5.57 -2.40 -4.46
CA GLY A 63 4.29 -2.58 -3.79
C GLY A 63 4.04 -3.96 -3.18
N LEU A 64 5.02 -4.88 -3.18
CA LEU A 64 4.86 -6.20 -2.55
C LEU A 64 4.59 -6.06 -1.04
N LEU A 65 3.45 -6.60 -0.58
CA LEU A 65 3.01 -6.52 0.82
C LEU A 65 3.35 -7.78 1.62
N ILE A 66 3.90 -7.59 2.83
CA ILE A 66 4.14 -8.67 3.80
C ILE A 66 3.88 -8.21 5.24
N PHE A 67 3.70 -9.16 6.15
CA PHE A 67 3.76 -8.89 7.58
C PHE A 67 5.07 -9.45 8.18
N GLN A 68 5.94 -8.58 8.68
CA GLN A 68 7.15 -8.99 9.38
C GLN A 68 6.85 -9.38 10.83
N LYS A 69 7.38 -10.53 11.27
CA LYS A 69 7.31 -11.06 12.64
C LYS A 69 8.66 -10.87 13.36
N GLY A 70 8.61 -10.79 14.69
CA GLY A 70 9.80 -10.73 15.54
C GLY A 70 10.32 -9.30 15.68
N VAL A 71 11.59 -9.09 15.32
CA VAL A 71 12.25 -7.77 15.35
C VAL A 71 11.56 -6.83 14.37
N ASN A 72 11.30 -5.59 14.79
CA ASN A 72 10.62 -4.57 13.98
C ASN A 72 9.31 -5.10 13.36
N LYS A 73 8.48 -5.76 14.17
CA LYS A 73 7.20 -6.33 13.75
C LYS A 73 6.28 -5.27 13.12
N GLY A 74 5.65 -5.59 12.00
CA GLY A 74 4.71 -4.67 11.34
C GLY A 74 4.28 -5.13 9.95
N LEU A 75 3.38 -4.36 9.34
CA LEU A 75 3.04 -4.45 7.93
C LEU A 75 4.10 -3.69 7.11
N TYR A 76 4.63 -4.32 6.08
CA TYR A 76 5.63 -3.74 5.20
C TYR A 76 5.19 -3.82 3.75
N TYR A 77 5.58 -2.82 2.96
CA TYR A 77 5.60 -2.91 1.51
C TYR A 77 7.04 -2.73 1.01
N PHE A 78 7.36 -3.34 -0.13
CA PHE A 78 8.60 -3.06 -0.82
C PHE A 78 8.44 -1.80 -1.68
N ASP A 79 9.34 -0.84 -1.48
CA ASP A 79 9.40 0.40 -2.25
C ASP A 79 10.51 0.25 -3.30
N GLY A 80 10.09 -0.06 -4.53
CA GLY A 80 10.99 -0.31 -5.65
C GLY A 80 11.73 0.94 -6.13
N SER A 81 11.26 2.14 -5.77
CA SER A 81 11.96 3.40 -6.11
C SER A 81 13.22 3.59 -5.27
N TYR A 82 13.23 3.06 -4.04
CA TYR A 82 14.34 3.20 -3.09
C TYR A 82 15.00 1.87 -2.71
N ASP A 83 14.64 0.77 -3.38
CA ASP A 83 15.15 -0.59 -3.15
C ASP A 83 15.12 -0.98 -1.66
N THR A 84 14.00 -0.67 -0.99
CA THR A 84 13.92 -0.81 0.47
C THR A 84 12.55 -1.19 0.98
N TRP A 85 12.53 -1.94 2.07
CA TRP A 85 11.30 -2.28 2.78
C TRP A 85 10.84 -1.12 3.66
N LYS A 86 9.64 -0.60 3.38
CA LYS A 86 8.99 0.45 4.16
C LYS A 86 7.92 -0.14 5.06
N LYS A 87 7.94 0.21 6.35
CA LYS A 87 6.89 -0.18 7.30
C LYS A 87 5.72 0.79 7.17
N VAL A 88 4.52 0.25 7.00
CA VAL A 88 3.29 1.05 6.94
C VAL A 88 3.06 1.72 8.29
N GLY A 89 2.85 3.04 8.26
CA GLY A 89 2.57 3.83 9.46
C GLY A 89 3.78 4.15 10.35
N ASP A 90 5.01 3.88 9.89
CA ASP A 90 6.25 4.13 10.65
C ASP A 90 6.98 5.41 10.20
N GLY A 91 6.32 6.27 9.43
CA GLY A 91 6.83 7.60 9.09
C GLY A 91 6.77 8.54 10.30
N PRO A 92 7.66 9.54 10.39
CA PRO A 92 7.47 10.61 11.36
C PRO A 92 6.08 11.23 11.16
N PHE A 93 5.35 11.47 12.26
CA PHE A 93 4.14 12.30 12.20
C PHE A 93 4.55 13.71 11.79
N SER A 94 4.57 13.98 10.48
CA SER A 94 4.85 15.30 9.93
C SER A 94 3.55 16.08 9.90
N TRP A 95 3.38 17.01 10.83
CA TRP A 95 2.35 18.04 10.71
C TRP A 95 2.78 18.97 9.59
N THR A 96 2.23 18.76 8.40
CA THR A 96 2.52 19.59 7.23
C THR A 96 1.25 20.32 6.88
N ASP A 97 1.19 21.63 7.13
CA ASP A 97 0.05 22.48 6.76
C ASP A 97 0.07 22.90 5.28
N GLY A 98 0.92 22.27 4.47
CA GLY A 98 1.14 22.61 3.06
C GLY A 98 2.03 23.83 2.83
N THR A 99 2.47 24.54 3.88
CA THR A 99 3.34 25.73 3.78
C THR A 99 4.61 25.68 4.63
N GLY A 100 4.70 24.78 5.61
CA GLY A 100 5.92 24.57 6.38
C GLY A 100 5.85 23.27 7.18
N THR A 101 6.83 22.40 7.00
CA THR A 101 6.90 21.13 7.71
C THR A 101 7.21 21.38 9.19
N VAL A 102 6.36 20.89 10.09
CA VAL A 102 6.76 20.63 11.48
C VAL A 102 7.16 19.16 11.58
N TYR A 103 8.43 18.93 11.93
CA TYR A 103 9.12 17.68 12.33
C TYR A 103 9.87 16.86 11.28
N THR A 104 11.06 16.37 11.67
CA THR A 104 11.35 14.92 11.86
C THR A 104 12.42 14.70 12.97
N ASN A 105 12.26 13.65 13.79
CA ASN A 105 13.22 13.15 14.80
C ASN A 105 13.37 13.94 16.14
N ASN A 106 12.32 13.92 16.97
CA ASN A 106 12.27 14.51 18.33
C ASN A 106 12.39 16.05 18.44
N LYS A 107 12.06 16.80 17.37
CA LYS A 107 12.22 18.27 17.34
C LYS A 107 11.10 18.99 16.59
N VAL A 108 10.62 20.09 17.14
CA VAL A 108 9.65 20.98 16.50
C VAL A 108 10.37 21.97 15.58
N GLY A 109 10.00 22.02 14.30
CA GLY A 109 10.41 23.09 13.38
C GLY A 109 9.19 23.88 12.93
N ILE A 110 9.13 25.19 13.10
CA ILE A 110 8.04 26.02 12.56
C ILE A 110 8.65 26.98 11.53
N GLY A 111 8.16 26.92 10.29
CA GLY A 111 8.68 27.72 9.17
C GLY A 111 10.06 27.25 8.64
N THR A 112 10.51 26.05 9.01
CA THR A 112 11.74 25.43 8.47
C THR A 112 11.55 23.92 8.26
N SER A 113 11.98 23.41 7.10
CA SER A 113 12.02 21.97 6.80
C SER A 113 13.32 21.30 7.27
N SER A 114 14.25 22.04 7.85
CA SER A 114 15.54 21.54 8.37
C SER A 114 15.86 22.18 9.72
N PRO A 115 15.17 21.77 10.82
CA PRO A 115 15.43 22.30 12.15
C PRO A 115 16.89 22.09 12.59
N ASN A 116 17.46 23.05 13.30
CA ASN A 116 18.84 22.99 13.78
C ASN A 116 19.14 21.67 14.53
N SER A 117 20.28 21.06 14.22
CA SER A 117 20.68 19.77 14.80
C SER A 117 20.92 19.83 16.32
N LYS A 118 20.97 21.02 16.93
CA LYS A 118 21.15 21.25 18.36
C LYS A 118 19.92 21.76 19.11
N SER A 119 18.83 22.13 18.44
CA SER A 119 17.60 22.63 19.10
C SER A 119 16.50 21.57 19.14
N ILE A 120 15.64 21.65 20.16
CA ILE A 120 14.38 20.88 20.25
C ILE A 120 13.17 21.64 19.68
N LEU A 121 13.32 22.97 19.56
CA LEU A 121 12.40 23.88 18.92
C LEU A 121 13.22 24.82 18.03
N ASP A 122 12.88 24.89 16.76
CA ASP A 122 13.46 25.83 15.79
C ASP A 122 12.33 26.61 15.12
N LEU A 123 12.40 27.94 15.19
CA LEU A 123 11.43 28.85 14.63
C LEU A 123 12.15 29.69 13.58
N ASN A 124 11.72 29.60 12.33
CA ASN A 124 12.29 30.39 11.24
C ASN A 124 11.16 31.12 10.51
N SER A 125 11.19 32.45 10.52
CA SER A 125 10.27 33.27 9.73
C SER A 125 10.97 34.54 9.25
N ASN A 126 10.72 34.89 7.99
CA ASN A 126 11.24 36.11 7.36
C ASN A 126 10.15 37.19 7.18
N ASP A 127 8.90 36.86 7.48
CA ASP A 127 7.72 37.65 7.16
C ASP A 127 6.66 37.66 8.28
N LYS A 128 6.86 36.86 9.33
CA LYS A 128 6.05 36.82 10.55
C LYS A 128 6.95 37.09 11.77
N GLY A 129 6.33 37.52 12.87
CA GLY A 129 7.02 37.62 14.16
C GLY A 129 7.30 36.22 14.73
N ILE A 130 8.32 36.13 15.59
CA ILE A 130 8.64 34.94 16.41
C ILE A 130 7.93 35.07 17.76
#